data_AF-A0A1G9ZF04-F1
#
_entry.id   AF-A0A1G9ZF04-F1
#
_cell.length_a   1.000
_cell.length_b   1.000
_cell.length_c   1.000
_cell.angle_alpha   90.00
_cell.angle_beta   90.00
_cell.angle_gamma   90.00
#
_symmetry.space_group_name_H-M   'P 1'
#
loop_
_entity.id
_entity.type
_entity.pdbx_description
1 polymer ?
#
loop_
_entity_poly.entity_id
_entity_poly.type
_entity_poly.pdbx_seq_one_letter_code
_entity_poly.pdbx_strand_id
1 'polypeptide(L)'
;MMICMSRRLLIVLAALVPLFGLATPAFAAADDPKEFCAAEFTDEDQQNARFTGKVCLLLTTAKLKVAVKGTCSWNYSFYWGKPLNCRTVDGKYKITSPLGAATEASLNGRESGIGKDQVDALGEDFPCLAGKYKLDVSYKAEMMGLSFQWSRSVAKQHQVEIEAQC
;
A
#
# COMPACT_ATOMS: atom_id res chain seq x y z
N MET A 1 68.20 19.29 -55.81
CA MET A 1 67.41 19.76 -54.65
C MET A 1 66.33 18.70 -54.42
N MET A 2 66.58 17.72 -53.57
CA MET A 2 66.36 17.75 -52.11
C MET A 2 65.00 17.10 -51.78
N ILE A 3 65.08 15.95 -51.07
CA ILE A 3 64.09 15.35 -50.15
C ILE A 3 62.89 14.64 -50.82
N CYS A 4 62.82 13.31 -50.88
CA CYS A 4 62.69 12.25 -49.84
C CYS A 4 61.24 11.84 -49.57
N MET A 5 60.97 10.53 -49.74
CA MET A 5 60.24 9.60 -48.84
C MET A 5 58.80 9.99 -48.40
N SER A 6 57.80 9.12 -48.27
CA SER A 6 57.79 7.71 -47.88
C SER A 6 56.32 7.22 -47.95
N ARG A 7 56.05 6.21 -48.79
CA ARG A 7 55.45 4.90 -48.44
C ARG A 7 54.58 4.82 -47.17
N ARG A 8 53.25 4.65 -47.27
CA ARG A 8 52.42 3.79 -46.37
C ARG A 8 51.17 3.28 -47.10
N LEU A 9 51.07 1.99 -47.42
CA LEU A 9 50.59 0.87 -46.57
C LEU A 9 49.06 0.88 -46.41
N LEU A 10 48.37 0.24 -47.37
CA LEU A 10 46.99 -0.21 -47.24
C LEU A 10 47.01 -1.52 -46.44
N ILE A 11 46.70 -1.46 -45.15
CA ILE A 11 46.45 -2.65 -44.32
C ILE A 11 44.95 -2.94 -44.34
N VAL A 12 44.65 -4.14 -44.79
CA VAL A 12 43.39 -4.87 -44.62
C VAL A 12 43.18 -5.17 -43.13
N LEU A 13 42.05 -4.76 -42.55
CA LEU A 13 41.50 -5.34 -41.31
C LEU A 13 40.00 -5.56 -41.59
N ALA A 14 39.61 -6.79 -41.97
CA ALA A 14 39.16 -7.84 -41.05
C ALA A 14 37.93 -7.39 -40.26
N ALA A 15 36.76 -7.80 -40.77
CA ALA A 15 35.45 -7.60 -40.17
C ALA A 15 35.41 -8.16 -38.75
N LEU A 16 35.30 -7.25 -37.77
CA LEU A 16 34.88 -7.58 -36.42
C LEU A 16 33.36 -7.43 -36.37
N VAL A 17 32.66 -8.54 -36.16
CA VAL A 17 31.26 -8.56 -35.73
C VAL A 17 31.27 -8.38 -34.21
N PRO A 18 30.81 -7.26 -33.64
CA PRO A 18 30.38 -7.27 -32.26
C PRO A 18 29.01 -7.96 -32.22
N LEU A 19 28.94 -9.08 -31.50
CA LEU A 19 27.68 -9.61 -30.98
C LEU A 19 26.90 -8.45 -30.37
N PHE A 20 25.80 -8.07 -31.00
CA PHE A 20 24.78 -7.26 -30.35
C PHE A 20 24.20 -8.10 -29.21
N GLY A 21 24.77 -7.91 -28.03
CA GLY A 21 24.09 -8.26 -26.79
C GLY A 21 22.77 -7.51 -26.79
N LEU A 22 21.67 -8.24 -26.94
CA LEU A 22 20.35 -7.77 -26.61
C LEU A 22 20.39 -7.38 -25.13
N ALA A 23 20.63 -6.10 -24.86
CA ALA A 23 20.35 -5.52 -23.57
C ALA A 23 18.83 -5.59 -23.42
N THR A 24 18.34 -6.68 -22.84
CA THR A 24 17.02 -6.70 -22.22
C THR A 24 16.96 -5.47 -21.33
N PRO A 25 16.01 -4.54 -21.53
CA PRO A 25 15.78 -3.52 -20.54
C PRO A 25 15.50 -4.27 -19.24
N ALA A 26 16.38 -4.12 -18.27
CA ALA A 26 16.09 -4.51 -16.91
C ALA A 26 14.88 -3.65 -16.54
N PHE A 27 13.68 -4.24 -16.61
CA PHE A 27 12.55 -3.72 -15.89
C PHE A 27 13.05 -3.60 -14.45
N ALA A 28 13.24 -2.37 -14.00
CA ALA A 28 13.40 -2.11 -12.58
C ALA A 28 12.22 -2.80 -11.92
N ALA A 29 12.52 -3.85 -11.14
CA ALA A 29 11.52 -4.42 -10.25
C ALA A 29 10.97 -3.21 -9.47
N ALA A 30 9.67 -2.97 -9.57
CA ALA A 30 9.04 -2.01 -8.70
C ALA A 30 9.34 -2.49 -7.29
N ASP A 31 10.17 -1.75 -6.54
CA ASP A 31 10.39 -2.04 -5.13
C ASP A 31 9.01 -2.15 -4.48
N ASP A 32 8.73 -3.31 -3.86
CA ASP A 32 7.49 -3.48 -3.12
C ASP A 32 7.38 -2.36 -2.09
N PRO A 33 6.21 -1.67 -2.00
CA PRO A 33 6.06 -0.54 -1.09
C PRO A 33 6.35 -0.98 0.34
N LYS A 34 7.29 -0.30 1.00
CA LYS A 34 7.65 -0.59 2.40
C LYS A 34 6.49 -0.18 3.30
N GLU A 35 6.07 -1.07 4.20
CA GLU A 35 4.94 -0.82 5.10
C GLU A 35 5.41 -0.74 6.56
N PHE A 36 4.91 0.25 7.29
CA PHE A 36 5.08 0.39 8.75
C PHE A 36 3.71 0.29 9.40
N CYS A 37 3.46 -0.74 10.20
CA CYS A 37 2.13 -0.99 10.75
C CYS A 37 2.12 -0.95 12.28
N ALA A 38 1.00 -0.49 12.83
CA ALA A 38 0.68 -0.68 14.23
C ALA A 38 0.34 -2.15 14.52
N ALA A 39 0.13 -2.46 15.80
CA ALA A 39 -0.38 -3.76 16.22
C ALA A 39 -1.76 -4.05 15.58
N GLU A 40 -2.02 -5.32 15.34
CA GLU A 40 -3.32 -5.78 14.88
C GLU A 40 -4.38 -5.58 15.97
N PHE A 41 -5.58 -5.21 15.56
CA PHE A 41 -6.75 -5.08 16.41
C PHE A 41 -7.90 -5.92 15.85
N THR A 42 -8.82 -6.28 16.74
CA THR A 42 -10.08 -6.94 16.37
C THR A 42 -11.22 -6.19 17.03
N ASP A 43 -12.16 -5.75 16.19
CA ASP A 43 -13.33 -5.03 16.60
C ASP A 43 -14.59 -5.80 16.27
N GLU A 44 -15.51 -5.79 17.22
CA GLU A 44 -16.81 -6.45 17.09
C GLU A 44 -17.94 -5.47 17.40
N ASP A 45 -19.09 -5.75 16.79
CA ASP A 45 -20.36 -5.10 17.10
C ASP A 45 -21.39 -6.14 17.61
N GLN A 46 -22.43 -5.65 18.26
CA GLN A 46 -23.54 -6.44 18.81
C GLN A 46 -24.32 -7.25 17.75
N GLN A 47 -24.24 -6.89 16.47
CA GLN A 47 -24.89 -7.57 15.34
C GLN A 47 -24.05 -8.70 14.74
N ASN A 48 -23.10 -9.27 15.49
CA ASN A 48 -22.29 -10.42 15.04
C ASN A 48 -21.43 -10.09 13.81
N ALA A 49 -20.90 -8.87 13.74
CA ALA A 49 -19.90 -8.46 12.76
C ALA A 49 -18.55 -8.22 13.43
N ARG A 50 -17.48 -8.60 12.74
CA ARG A 50 -16.10 -8.46 13.20
C ARG A 50 -15.22 -7.92 12.09
N PHE A 51 -14.37 -6.97 12.44
CA PHE A 51 -13.26 -6.49 11.61
C PHE A 51 -11.95 -6.73 12.33
N THR A 52 -11.05 -7.50 11.73
CA THR A 52 -9.68 -7.69 12.21
C THR A 52 -8.73 -6.99 11.25
N GLY A 53 -7.95 -6.04 11.75
CA GLY A 53 -7.15 -5.19 10.87
C GLY A 53 -6.02 -4.48 11.58
N LYS A 54 -5.34 -3.64 10.81
CA LYS A 54 -4.20 -2.84 11.26
C LYS A 54 -4.17 -1.51 10.51
N VAL A 55 -3.65 -0.49 11.19
CA VAL A 55 -3.32 0.80 10.58
C VAL A 55 -1.86 0.74 10.14
N CYS A 56 -1.58 1.16 8.90
CA CYS A 56 -0.24 1.18 8.34
C CYS A 56 0.07 2.54 7.69
N LEU A 57 1.36 2.84 7.61
CA LEU A 57 1.94 3.85 6.73
C LEU A 57 2.62 3.13 5.57
N LEU A 58 2.17 3.40 4.34
CA LEU A 58 2.71 2.82 3.11
C LEU A 58 3.70 3.81 2.48
N LEU A 59 4.97 3.42 2.36
CA LEU A 59 6.00 4.19 1.69
C LEU A 59 6.03 3.86 0.21
N THR A 60 5.80 4.88 -0.62
CA THR A 60 5.94 4.82 -2.07
C THR A 60 6.95 5.87 -2.51
N THR A 61 8.12 5.43 -2.97
CA THR A 61 9.26 6.29 -3.33
C THR A 61 9.71 7.19 -2.18
N ALA A 62 9.07 8.35 -1.98
CA ALA A 62 9.38 9.35 -0.95
C ALA A 62 8.12 9.90 -0.25
N LYS A 63 6.97 9.26 -0.46
CA LYS A 63 5.69 9.68 0.12
C LYS A 63 5.11 8.55 0.97
N LEU A 64 4.41 8.94 2.03
CA LEU A 64 3.65 8.03 2.87
C LEU A 64 2.16 8.17 2.57
N LYS A 65 1.43 7.07 2.73
CA LYS A 65 -0.04 7.04 2.79
C LYS A 65 -0.49 6.33 4.04
N VAL A 66 -1.56 6.82 4.67
CA VAL A 66 -2.26 6.06 5.70
C VAL A 66 -3.06 4.96 5.03
N ALA A 67 -3.01 3.75 5.57
CA ALA A 67 -3.80 2.62 5.12
C ALA A 67 -4.48 1.92 6.29
N VAL A 68 -5.75 1.54 6.13
CA VAL A 68 -6.45 0.64 7.03
C VAL A 68 -6.72 -0.64 6.28
N LYS A 69 -6.03 -1.71 6.67
CA LYS A 69 -6.11 -3.02 6.02
C LYS A 69 -6.68 -4.03 6.98
N GLY A 70 -7.55 -4.89 6.50
CA GLY A 70 -8.09 -5.93 7.35
C GLY A 70 -9.02 -6.91 6.64
N THR A 71 -9.60 -7.79 7.44
CA THR A 71 -10.57 -8.79 7.04
C THR A 71 -11.84 -8.68 7.84
N CYS A 72 -12.96 -8.95 7.20
CA CYS A 72 -14.28 -8.92 7.80
C CYS A 72 -14.81 -10.33 8.04
N SER A 73 -15.54 -10.54 9.13
CA SER A 73 -16.15 -11.82 9.44
C SER A 73 -17.45 -11.68 10.20
N TRP A 74 -18.30 -12.71 10.11
CA TRP A 74 -19.65 -12.78 10.67
C TRP A 74 -19.80 -13.95 11.61
N ASN A 75 -20.45 -13.76 12.74
CA ASN A 75 -20.81 -14.87 13.60
C ASN A 75 -22.13 -15.52 13.14
N TYR A 76 -22.08 -16.84 12.93
CA TYR A 76 -23.21 -17.73 12.66
C TYR A 76 -23.40 -18.68 13.84
N SER A 77 -23.74 -18.12 15.00
CA SER A 77 -23.99 -18.81 16.29
C SER A 77 -22.80 -19.57 16.91
N PHE A 78 -22.07 -20.38 16.14
CA PHE A 78 -20.98 -21.25 16.63
C PHE A 78 -19.67 -21.11 15.84
N TYR A 79 -19.64 -20.29 14.78
CA TYR A 79 -18.41 -20.02 14.02
C TYR A 79 -18.42 -18.62 13.40
N TRP A 80 -17.21 -18.09 13.17
CA TRP A 80 -17.01 -16.87 12.40
C TRP A 80 -16.75 -17.22 10.93
N GLY A 81 -17.71 -16.89 10.07
CA GLY A 81 -17.63 -17.05 8.62
C GLY A 81 -17.19 -15.78 7.91
N LYS A 82 -16.85 -15.92 6.63
CA LYS A 82 -16.55 -14.78 5.75
C LYS A 82 -17.84 -14.19 5.16
N PRO A 83 -18.00 -12.86 5.08
CA PRO A 83 -19.11 -12.26 4.36
C PRO A 83 -18.95 -12.47 2.84
N LEU A 84 -20.00 -12.16 2.07
CA LEU A 84 -19.89 -12.19 0.60
C LEU A 84 -18.92 -11.11 0.10
N ASN A 85 -19.12 -9.87 0.56
CA ASN A 85 -18.23 -8.74 0.30
C ASN A 85 -17.98 -8.00 1.61
N CYS A 86 -16.87 -7.29 1.66
CA CYS A 86 -16.63 -6.27 2.67
C CYS A 86 -16.15 -4.99 2.00
N ARG A 87 -16.44 -3.85 2.62
CA ARG A 87 -15.90 -2.56 2.24
C ARG A 87 -15.65 -1.68 3.46
N THR A 88 -14.75 -0.74 3.34
CA THR A 88 -14.63 0.37 4.28
C THR A 88 -15.37 1.58 3.72
N VAL A 89 -16.19 2.23 4.53
CA VAL A 89 -16.88 3.49 4.23
C VAL A 89 -16.62 4.49 5.35
N ASP A 90 -16.85 5.77 5.05
CA ASP A 90 -16.75 6.88 6.01
C ASP A 90 -15.42 6.95 6.78
N GLY A 91 -14.35 6.41 6.20
CA GLY A 91 -13.04 6.39 6.83
C GLY A 91 -12.42 7.78 6.87
N LYS A 92 -11.85 8.15 8.01
CA LYS A 92 -11.13 9.42 8.21
C LYS A 92 -9.92 9.20 9.09
N TYR A 93 -8.91 10.03 8.92
CA TYR A 93 -7.76 10.01 9.80
C TYR A 93 -7.27 11.42 10.10
N LYS A 94 -6.76 11.60 11.31
CA LYS A 94 -5.91 12.72 11.70
C LYS A 94 -4.51 12.18 11.95
N ILE A 95 -3.53 12.74 11.25
CA ILE A 95 -2.12 12.37 11.40
C ILE A 95 -1.34 13.55 11.98
N THR A 96 -0.50 13.28 12.97
CA THR A 96 0.49 14.22 13.49
C THR A 96 1.88 13.72 13.11
N SER A 97 2.62 14.53 12.34
CA SER A 97 3.98 14.21 11.89
C SER A 97 5.00 14.25 13.03
N PRO A 98 6.22 13.71 12.84
CA PRO A 98 7.29 13.81 13.83
C PRO A 98 7.65 15.25 14.21
N LEU A 99 7.36 16.21 13.32
CA LEU A 99 7.58 17.64 13.56
C LEU A 99 6.40 18.33 14.27
N GLY A 100 5.34 17.58 14.60
CA GLY A 100 4.16 18.08 15.33
C GLY A 100 3.06 18.69 14.45
N ALA A 101 3.24 18.75 13.12
CA ALA A 101 2.21 19.23 12.22
C ALA A 101 1.06 18.21 12.12
N ALA A 102 -0.18 18.66 12.33
CA ALA A 102 -1.36 17.82 12.25
C ALA A 102 -2.12 18.06 10.94
N THR A 103 -2.63 16.99 10.34
CA THR A 103 -3.46 17.05 9.13
C THR A 103 -4.59 16.05 9.26
N GLU A 104 -5.77 16.41 8.76
CA GLU A 104 -6.95 15.54 8.74
C GLU A 104 -7.38 15.32 7.29
N ALA A 105 -7.71 14.08 6.93
CA ALA A 105 -8.19 13.73 5.61
C ALA A 105 -9.09 12.49 5.65
N SER A 106 -9.72 12.21 4.52
CA SER A 106 -10.57 11.02 4.34
C SER A 106 -9.76 9.82 3.86
N LEU A 107 -10.22 8.62 4.21
CA LEU A 107 -9.77 7.38 3.62
C LEU A 107 -10.69 7.02 2.46
N ASN A 108 -10.10 6.70 1.32
CA ASN A 108 -10.79 6.15 0.18
C ASN A 108 -10.90 4.64 0.37
N GLY A 109 -12.08 4.19 0.81
CA GLY A 109 -12.37 2.78 0.99
C GLY A 109 -12.46 2.02 -0.33
N ARG A 110 -11.98 0.78 -0.33
CA ARG A 110 -12.13 -0.15 -1.44
C ARG A 110 -13.06 -1.30 -1.04
N GLU A 111 -13.94 -1.65 -1.96
CA GLU A 111 -14.76 -2.86 -1.84
C GLU A 111 -13.95 -4.10 -2.25
N SER A 112 -14.13 -5.18 -1.50
CA SER A 112 -13.59 -6.49 -1.82
C SER A 112 -14.34 -7.11 -3.01
N GLY A 113 -13.66 -7.95 -3.79
CA GLY A 113 -14.36 -8.76 -4.80
C GLY A 113 -15.34 -9.76 -4.15
N ILE A 114 -16.28 -10.28 -4.93
CA ILE A 114 -17.24 -11.29 -4.44
C ILE A 114 -16.49 -12.51 -3.88
N GLY A 115 -16.87 -12.91 -2.67
CA GLY A 115 -16.26 -14.00 -1.91
C GLY A 115 -14.95 -13.62 -1.21
N LYS A 116 -14.57 -12.34 -1.23
CA LYS A 116 -13.38 -11.84 -0.52
C LYS A 116 -13.80 -11.08 0.74
N ASP A 117 -13.06 -11.30 1.81
CA ASP A 117 -13.22 -10.67 3.10
C ASP A 117 -12.23 -9.52 3.35
N GLN A 118 -11.25 -9.34 2.47
CA GLN A 118 -10.18 -8.36 2.61
C GLN A 118 -10.60 -6.98 2.09
N VAL A 119 -10.34 -5.94 2.88
CA VAL A 119 -10.53 -4.55 2.51
C VAL A 119 -9.29 -3.73 2.79
N ASP A 120 -9.14 -2.67 2.01
CA ASP A 120 -8.12 -1.65 2.20
C ASP A 120 -8.80 -0.28 2.04
N ALA A 121 -8.42 0.67 2.88
CA ALA A 121 -8.82 2.05 2.78
C ALA A 121 -7.58 2.93 2.83
N LEU A 122 -7.38 3.71 1.76
CA LEU A 122 -6.14 4.46 1.53
C LEU A 122 -6.39 5.96 1.68
N GLY A 123 -5.54 6.61 2.45
CA GLY A 123 -5.50 8.06 2.57
C GLY A 123 -4.75 8.74 1.43
N GLU A 124 -4.53 10.04 1.61
CA GLU A 124 -3.79 10.87 0.67
C GLU A 124 -2.27 10.73 0.84
N ASP A 125 -1.55 11.07 -0.23
CA ASP A 125 -0.09 11.16 -0.23
C ASP A 125 0.42 12.33 0.61
N PHE A 126 1.39 12.09 1.48
CA PHE A 126 2.11 13.15 2.20
C PHE A 126 3.62 12.88 2.25
N PRO A 127 4.47 13.91 2.47
CA PRO A 127 5.92 13.74 2.54
C PRO A 127 6.35 12.77 3.64
N CYS A 128 7.30 11.89 3.33
CA CYS A 128 7.91 11.01 4.31
C CYS A 128 8.91 11.81 5.17
N LEU A 129 8.75 11.75 6.50
CA LEU A 129 9.69 12.26 7.50
C LEU A 129 10.03 11.11 8.44
N ALA A 130 11.32 10.81 8.62
CA ALA A 130 11.71 9.74 9.53
C ALA A 130 11.30 10.09 10.98
N GLY A 131 10.79 9.10 11.71
CA GLY A 131 10.40 9.23 13.10
C GLY A 131 8.98 8.75 13.40
N LYS A 132 8.46 9.16 14.55
CA LYS A 132 7.18 8.69 15.09
C LYS A 132 6.03 9.57 14.62
N TYR A 133 5.05 8.94 13.99
CA TYR A 133 3.76 9.52 13.64
C TYR A 133 2.69 9.10 14.64
N LYS A 134 1.78 10.01 14.97
CA LYS A 134 0.56 9.68 15.72
C LYS A 134 -0.62 9.73 14.77
N LEU A 135 -1.43 8.68 14.76
CA LEU A 135 -2.62 8.61 13.93
C LEU A 135 -3.85 8.38 14.81
N ASP A 136 -4.88 9.17 14.56
CA ASP A 136 -6.23 8.92 15.04
C ASP A 136 -7.08 8.56 13.81
N VAL A 137 -7.55 7.31 13.75
CA VAL A 137 -8.21 6.76 12.58
C VAL A 137 -9.61 6.32 12.97
N SER A 138 -10.61 6.80 12.26
CA SER A 138 -11.99 6.31 12.35
C SER A 138 -12.40 5.65 11.04
N TYR A 139 -13.16 4.57 11.14
CA TYR A 139 -13.66 3.86 9.96
C TYR A 139 -14.98 3.17 10.26
N LYS A 140 -15.72 2.85 9.20
CA LYS A 140 -16.86 1.93 9.23
C LYS A 140 -16.63 0.81 8.21
N ALA A 141 -16.48 -0.42 8.69
CA ALA A 141 -16.44 -1.60 7.84
C ALA A 141 -17.86 -2.12 7.64
N GLU A 142 -18.34 -2.16 6.40
CA GLU A 142 -19.65 -2.72 6.04
C GLU A 142 -19.49 -4.08 5.38
N MET A 143 -20.43 -4.97 5.66
CA MET A 143 -20.36 -6.36 5.24
C MET A 143 -21.65 -6.79 4.56
N MET A 144 -21.51 -7.46 3.43
CA MET A 144 -22.63 -7.94 2.64
C MET A 144 -23.04 -9.34 3.08
N GLY A 145 -24.34 -9.51 3.31
CA GLY A 145 -24.94 -10.80 3.64
C GLY A 145 -25.35 -11.65 2.49
N LEU A 146 -25.83 -12.85 2.83
CA LEU A 146 -26.31 -13.85 1.87
C LEU A 146 -27.49 -13.35 1.01
N SER A 147 -28.22 -12.33 1.48
CA SER A 147 -29.26 -11.64 0.70
C SER A 147 -28.72 -10.58 -0.27
N PHE A 148 -27.39 -10.48 -0.45
CA PHE A 148 -26.71 -9.46 -1.24
C PHE A 148 -26.96 -8.02 -0.78
N GLN A 149 -27.32 -7.85 0.50
CA GLN A 149 -27.52 -6.55 1.14
C GLN A 149 -26.41 -6.25 2.14
N TRP A 150 -25.96 -4.99 2.17
CA TRP A 150 -25.10 -4.45 3.22
C TRP A 150 -25.92 -4.36 4.51
N SER A 151 -25.79 -5.36 5.38
CA SER A 151 -26.70 -5.55 6.51
C SER A 151 -26.03 -5.52 7.87
N ARG A 152 -24.69 -5.52 7.90
CA ARG A 152 -23.92 -5.44 9.15
C ARG A 152 -22.74 -4.50 8.99
N SER A 153 -22.33 -3.87 10.08
CA SER A 153 -21.20 -2.96 10.06
C SER A 153 -20.52 -2.81 11.41
N VAL A 154 -19.21 -2.63 11.39
CA VAL A 154 -18.41 -2.27 12.57
C VAL A 154 -17.87 -0.87 12.37
N ALA A 155 -18.19 0.06 13.27
CA ALA A 155 -17.66 1.42 13.25
C ALA A 155 -16.82 1.68 14.50
N LYS A 156 -15.56 2.08 14.32
CA LYS A 156 -14.58 2.23 15.41
C LYS A 156 -13.60 3.34 15.14
N GLN A 157 -12.90 3.74 16.20
CA GLN A 157 -11.84 4.73 16.20
C GLN A 157 -10.64 4.18 16.97
N HIS A 158 -9.45 4.35 16.43
CA HIS A 158 -8.19 3.90 17.02
C HIS A 158 -7.17 5.03 17.02
N GLN A 159 -6.44 5.14 18.12
CA GLN A 159 -5.25 5.97 18.22
C GLN A 159 -4.02 5.08 18.24
N VAL A 160 -3.12 5.27 17.27
CA VAL A 160 -1.91 4.47 17.11
C VAL A 160 -0.69 5.35 16.93
N GLU A 161 0.47 4.83 17.28
CA GLU A 161 1.76 5.44 16.97
C GLU A 161 2.55 4.50 16.06
N ILE A 162 3.09 5.04 14.96
CA ILE A 162 3.85 4.26 13.98
C ILE A 162 5.19 4.96 13.74
N GLU A 163 6.28 4.22 13.85
CA GLU A 163 7.62 4.71 13.50
C GLU A 163 7.93 4.39 12.04
N ALA A 164 8.17 5.43 11.25
CA ALA A 164 8.49 5.30 9.83
C ALA A 164 9.96 5.65 9.59
N GLN A 165 10.57 4.92 8.65
CA GLN A 165 11.92 5.17 8.17
C GLN A 165 11.86 5.55 6.69
N CYS A 166 12.25 6.79 6.44
CA CYS A 166 12.58 7.36 5.14
C CYS A 166 14.12 7.45 5.12
#